data_AF-A0A183U6F4-F1
#
_entry.id   AF-A0A183U6F4-F1
#
_cell.length_a   1.000
_cell.length_b   1.000
_cell.length_c   1.000
_cell.angle_alpha   90.00
_cell.angle_beta   90.00
_cell.angle_gamma   90.00
#
_symmetry.space_group_name_H-M   'P 1'
#
loop_
_entity.id
_entity.type
_entity.pdbx_description
1 polymer ?
#
loop_
_entity_poly.entity_id
_entity_poly.type
_entity_poly.pdbx_seq_one_letter_code
_entity_poly.pdbx_strand_id
1 'polypeptide(L)'
;MVIFEGKTDIFGGITVRSESYNKVTDLKQSIRDSLSEWKSKAIRGIWFHVDIKDSWWIPVLVDEGFIFHHAQSNYVMLTKWLPEKEENTLPR
;
A
#
# COMPACT_ATOMS: atom_id res chain seq x y z
N MET A 1 -11.83 -12.21 2.91
CA MET A 1 -11.18 -10.91 2.62
C MET A 1 -10.34 -10.56 3.83
N VAL A 2 -9.17 -9.95 3.61
CA VAL A 2 -8.19 -9.64 4.65
C VAL A 2 -7.96 -8.14 4.67
N ILE A 3 -7.93 -7.55 5.87
CA ILE A 3 -7.39 -6.22 6.06
C ILE A 3 -5.88 -6.35 6.18
N PHE A 4 -5.15 -5.61 5.36
CA PHE A 4 -3.70 -5.61 5.42
C PHE A 4 -3.20 -4.95 6.70
N GLU A 5 -2.43 -5.70 7.46
CA GLU A 5 -1.57 -5.20 8.52
C GLU A 5 -0.21 -4.78 7.94
N GLY A 6 0.40 -3.81 8.61
CA GLY A 6 1.69 -3.25 8.22
C GLY A 6 2.35 -2.52 9.37
N LYS A 7 3.62 -2.17 9.19
CA LYS A 7 4.38 -1.41 10.16
C LYS A 7 4.01 0.07 10.05
N THR A 8 3.53 0.68 11.13
CA THR A 8 3.27 2.12 11.18
C THR A 8 4.54 2.91 11.45
N ASP A 9 4.56 4.17 11.01
CA ASP A 9 5.62 5.14 11.28
C ASP A 9 5.12 6.35 12.08
N ILE A 10 6.07 7.21 12.50
CA ILE A 10 5.78 8.39 13.33
C ILE A 10 5.09 9.53 12.55
N PHE A 11 5.01 9.44 11.23
CA PHE A 11 4.37 10.42 10.35
C PHE A 11 2.94 10.00 9.98
N GLY A 12 2.42 8.94 10.59
CA GLY A 12 1.09 8.41 10.32
C GLY A 12 1.04 7.59 9.02
N GLY A 13 2.16 7.07 8.54
CA GLY A 13 2.20 6.12 7.44
C GLY A 13 2.11 4.66 7.90
N ILE A 14 1.83 3.76 6.95
CA ILE A 14 1.85 2.31 7.13
C ILE A 14 2.55 1.64 5.94
N THR A 15 3.43 0.67 6.24
CA THR A 15 4.12 -0.16 5.24
C THR A 15 3.63 -1.60 5.28
N VAL A 16 3.08 -2.06 4.16
CA VAL A 16 2.62 -3.43 3.93
C VAL A 16 3.61 -4.16 3.04
N ARG A 17 3.90 -5.42 3.35
CA ARG A 17 4.81 -6.29 2.61
C ARG A 17 4.02 -7.41 1.93
N SER A 18 4.11 -7.54 0.62
CA SER A 18 3.37 -8.58 -0.13
C SER A 18 3.74 -9.99 0.32
N GLU A 19 4.99 -10.19 0.72
CA GLU A 19 5.54 -11.49 1.16
C GLU A 19 4.87 -12.01 2.43
N SER A 20 4.22 -11.14 3.21
CA SER A 20 3.42 -11.51 4.38
C SER A 20 2.07 -12.14 4.00
N TYR A 21 1.69 -12.11 2.73
CA TYR A 21 0.35 -12.44 2.23
C TYR A 21 0.38 -13.47 1.11
N ASN A 22 0.90 -14.66 1.41
CA ASN A 22 1.11 -15.77 0.45
C ASN A 22 -0.15 -16.25 -0.31
N LYS A 23 -1.37 -15.92 0.13
CA LYS A 23 -2.64 -16.42 -0.45
C LYS A 23 -3.79 -15.41 -0.37
N VAL A 24 -3.59 -14.20 -0.88
CA VAL A 24 -4.69 -13.26 -1.07
C VAL A 24 -5.52 -13.71 -2.27
N THR A 25 -6.77 -14.12 -2.03
CA THR A 25 -7.68 -14.61 -3.07
C THR A 25 -8.37 -13.50 -3.84
N ASP A 26 -8.64 -12.36 -3.19
CA ASP A 26 -9.22 -11.17 -3.83
C ASP A 26 -8.44 -9.93 -3.38
N LEU A 27 -7.34 -9.67 -4.10
CA LEU A 27 -6.43 -8.57 -3.77
C LEU A 27 -7.11 -7.21 -3.89
N LYS A 28 -7.94 -7.03 -4.92
CA LYS A 28 -8.61 -5.76 -5.19
C LYS A 28 -9.56 -5.40 -4.05
N GLN A 29 -10.40 -6.35 -3.62
CA GLN A 29 -11.32 -6.11 -2.52
C GLN A 29 -10.56 -5.92 -1.20
N SER A 30 -9.52 -6.71 -0.94
CA SER A 30 -8.65 -6.54 0.23
C SER A 30 -7.99 -5.15 0.29
N ILE A 31 -7.50 -4.62 -0.84
CA ILE A 31 -6.96 -3.25 -0.91
C ILE A 31 -8.03 -2.23 -0.56
N ARG A 32 -9.23 -2.34 -1.15
CA ARG A 32 -10.35 -1.40 -0.90
C ARG A 32 -10.80 -1.39 0.55
N ASP A 33 -10.97 -2.57 1.13
CA ASP A 33 -11.36 -2.72 2.53
C ASP A 33 -10.29 -2.12 3.45
N SER A 34 -9.01 -2.38 3.15
CA SER A 34 -7.88 -1.82 3.90
C SER A 34 -7.79 -0.30 3.78
N LEU A 35 -7.99 0.27 2.58
CA LEU A 35 -8.02 1.71 2.37
C LEU A 35 -9.14 2.37 3.19
N SER A 36 -10.32 1.76 3.24
CA SER A 36 -11.43 2.24 4.04
C SER A 36 -11.11 2.21 5.55
N GLU A 37 -10.50 1.12 6.02
CA GLU A 37 -10.09 1.00 7.43
C GLU A 37 -8.98 1.98 7.79
N TRP A 38 -7.95 2.11 6.96
CA TRP A 38 -6.85 3.05 7.21
C TRP A 38 -7.32 4.50 7.21
N LYS A 39 -8.28 4.85 6.34
CA LYS A 39 -8.91 6.18 6.35
C LYS A 39 -9.65 6.44 7.67
N SER A 40 -10.36 5.46 8.23
CA SER A 40 -11.04 5.62 9.53
C SER A 40 -10.07 5.69 10.71
N LYS A 41 -8.87 5.09 10.58
CA LYS A 41 -7.77 5.15 11.55
C LYS A 41 -6.84 6.36 11.36
N ALA A 42 -7.20 7.31 10.49
CA ALA A 42 -6.40 8.50 10.18
C ALA A 42 -4.96 8.19 9.71
N ILE A 43 -4.74 7.04 9.08
CA ILE A 43 -3.49 6.76 8.38
C ILE A 43 -3.41 7.68 7.15
N ARG A 44 -2.22 8.19 6.88
CA ARG A 44 -1.96 9.20 5.85
C ARG A 44 -1.25 8.62 4.65
N GLY A 45 -0.08 8.03 4.87
CA GLY A 45 0.79 7.50 3.83
C GLY A 45 0.75 5.98 3.77
N ILE A 46 0.30 5.41 2.66
CA ILE A 46 0.32 3.96 2.45
C ILE A 46 1.54 3.61 1.60
N TRP A 47 2.27 2.58 2.02
CA TRP A 47 3.43 2.05 1.32
C TRP A 47 3.22 0.55 1.10
N PHE A 48 3.34 0.10 -0.14
CA PHE A 48 3.40 -1.33 -0.48
C PHE A 48 4.80 -1.67 -0.97
N HIS A 49 5.50 -2.47 -0.17
CA HIS A 49 6.69 -3.19 -0.59
C HIS A 49 6.23 -4.47 -1.29
N VAL A 50 6.34 -4.50 -2.62
CA VAL A 50 5.94 -5.65 -3.45
C VAL A 50 7.20 -6.38 -3.87
N ASP A 51 7.40 -7.60 -3.35
CA ASP A 51 8.47 -8.49 -3.80
C ASP A 51 8.27 -8.85 -5.27
N ILE A 52 9.38 -9.10 -5.98
CA ILE A 52 9.37 -9.45 -7.39
C ILE A 52 8.47 -10.65 -7.72
N LYS A 53 8.33 -11.62 -6.81
CA LYS A 53 7.44 -12.78 -6.97
C LYS A 53 5.95 -12.40 -6.94
N ASP A 54 5.64 -11.27 -6.31
CA ASP A 54 4.29 -10.74 -6.17
C ASP A 54 4.02 -9.57 -7.14
N SER A 55 4.81 -9.43 -8.22
CA SER A 55 4.66 -8.37 -9.21
C SER A 55 3.24 -8.27 -9.81
N TRP A 56 2.44 -9.33 -9.72
CA TRP A 56 1.03 -9.35 -10.10
C TRP A 56 0.15 -8.39 -9.24
N TRP A 57 0.63 -7.92 -8.09
CA TRP A 57 -0.04 -6.90 -7.27
C TRP A 57 0.02 -5.50 -7.90
N ILE A 58 1.08 -5.22 -8.65
CA ILE A 58 1.37 -3.90 -9.22
C ILE A 58 0.20 -3.35 -10.04
N PRO A 59 -0.36 -4.05 -11.04
CA PRO A 59 -1.49 -3.53 -11.80
C PRO A 59 -2.72 -3.25 -10.93
N VAL A 60 -2.99 -4.09 -9.93
CA VAL A 60 -4.12 -3.89 -9.01
C VAL A 60 -3.92 -2.67 -8.12
N LEU A 61 -2.71 -2.48 -7.61
CA LEU A 61 -2.35 -1.29 -6.81
C LEU A 61 -2.44 -0.01 -7.66
N VAL A 62 -1.93 -0.03 -8.89
CA VAL A 62 -2.01 1.12 -9.80
C VAL A 62 -3.47 1.47 -10.13
N ASP A 63 -4.32 0.48 -10.39
CA ASP A 63 -5.77 0.68 -10.61
C ASP A 63 -6.47 1.31 -9.41
N GLU A 64 -6.03 1.00 -8.19
CA GLU A 64 -6.52 1.60 -6.95
C GLU A 64 -5.79 2.92 -6.60
N GLY A 65 -5.01 3.47 -7.55
CA GLY A 65 -4.41 4.80 -7.51
C GLY A 65 -3.17 4.88 -6.62
N PHE A 66 -2.41 3.80 -6.51
CA PHE A 66 -1.03 3.84 -6.02
C PHE A 66 -0.09 4.25 -7.16
N ILE A 67 1.02 4.91 -6.81
CA ILE A 67 2.06 5.31 -7.74
C ILE A 67 3.40 4.68 -7.36
N PHE A 68 4.30 4.52 -8.34
CA PHE A 68 5.67 4.10 -8.05
C PHE A 68 6.41 5.17 -7.26
N HIS A 69 7.19 4.74 -6.26
CA HIS A 69 8.12 5.61 -5.54
C HIS A 69 9.56 5.26 -5.86
N HIS A 70 9.99 4.02 -5.56
CA HIS A 70 11.31 3.52 -5.96
C HIS A 70 11.27 2.02 -6.25
N ALA A 71 12.29 1.51 -6.92
CA ALA A 71 12.47 0.09 -7.19
C ALA A 71 13.90 -0.35 -6.88
N GLN A 72 14.03 -1.62 -6.51
CA GLN A 72 15.30 -2.34 -6.40
C GLN A 72 15.22 -3.60 -7.27
N SER A 73 16.32 -4.36 -7.35
CA SER A 73 16.38 -5.55 -8.20
C SER A 73 15.33 -6.63 -7.85
N ASN A 74 14.88 -6.68 -6.59
CA ASN A 74 13.98 -7.72 -6.09
C ASN A 74 12.65 -7.20 -5.53
N TYR A 75 12.39 -5.90 -5.55
CA TYR A 75 11.09 -5.35 -5.10
C TYR A 75 10.82 -3.98 -5.70
N VAL A 76 9.55 -3.58 -5.65
CA VAL A 76 9.12 -2.21 -5.92
C VAL A 76 8.35 -1.65 -4.74
N MET A 77 8.54 -0.36 -4.48
CA MET A 77 7.78 0.40 -3.50
C MET A 77 6.73 1.24 -4.21
N LEU A 78 5.46 1.02 -3.88
CA LEU A 78 4.35 1.86 -4.34
C LEU A 78 3.76 2.64 -3.17
N THR A 79 3.28 3.85 -3.43
CA THR A 79 2.72 4.72 -2.41
C THR A 79 1.36 5.29 -2.77
N LYS A 80 0.57 5.62 -1.75
CA LYS A 80 -0.66 6.38 -1.87
C LYS A 80 -0.83 7.31 -0.67
N TRP A 81 -1.13 8.57 -0.94
CA TRP A 81 -1.53 9.54 0.08
C TRP A 81 -3.05 9.52 0.21
N LEU A 82 -3.57 9.27 1.42
CA LEU A 82 -5.01 9.21 1.70
C LEU A 82 -5.67 10.57 1.92
N PRO A 83 -5.05 11.56 2.58
CA PRO A 83 -5.68 12.87 2.78
C PRO A 83 -5.92 13.60 1.45
N GLU A 84 -7.18 13.87 1.14
CA GLU A 84 -7.59 14.58 -0.09
C GLU A 84 -7.44 16.10 0.02
N LYS A 85 -7.41 16.64 1.25
CA LYS A 85 -7.40 18.09 1.54
C LYS A 85 -6.07 18.60 2.08
N GLU A 86 -5.06 17.73 2.15
CA GLU A 86 -3.74 18.07 2.67
C GLU A 86 -2.69 17.85 1.59
N GLU A 87 -1.62 18.64 1.64
CA GLU A 87 -0.47 18.42 0.77
C GLU A 87 0.14 17.04 1.03
N ASN A 88 0.55 16.36 -0.05
CA ASN A 88 1.24 15.08 0.04
C ASN A 88 2.68 15.31 0.51
N THR A 89 2.98 14.86 1.72
CA THR A 89 4.30 14.98 2.35
C THR A 89 5.15 13.71 2.23
N LEU A 90 4.74 12.75 1.41
CA LEU A 90 5.57 11.56 1.15
C LEU A 90 6.88 12.00 0.48
N PRO A 91 8.02 11.37 0.85
CA PRO A 91 9.27 11.54 0.14
C PRO A 91 9.12 11.31 -1.37
N ARG A 92 9.96 11.99 -2.16
CA ARG A 92 10.09 11.78 -3.60
C ARG A 92 11.36 11.03 -3.93
#